data_AF-A0A822DUD5-F1
#
_entry.id   AF-A0A822DUD5-F1
#
_cell.length_a   1.000
_cell.length_b   1.000
_cell.length_c   1.000
_cell.angle_alpha   90.00
_cell.angle_beta   90.00
_cell.angle_gamma   90.00
#
_symmetry.space_group_name_H-M   'P 1'
#
loop_
_entity.id
_entity.type
_entity.pdbx_description
1 polymer ?
#
loop_
_entity_poly.entity_id
_entity_poly.type
_entity_poly.pdbx_seq_one_letter_code
_entity_poly.pdbx_strand_id
1 'polypeptide(L)'
;MGDRLGSTSNSLLLNPVDTCNAYYSLSQDDNISLAPPSNVSTTVATNSTTNPTTSSTLCMFIDGRPIQQRYKLLTDGLMQVCRVPHARNIIEKIRFSRFLRRWEDHHLTLEHNDISSNTHEGYMDRPILYTSIEDICPWAKTKMIDSKYRFCIRIVTNECIYFFQVGTLYLRDQWFYSIQWKRNKLKFERTLRLANRPEILLKEMTHMIDFAMTIPIEDVEIHQFPLEIISEILQQQQFNLPRFVHENVIVSLAPLLEKNYPSPEICDFFTRHCRDSPRSQIVIEMFTPVVQRILKHNT
;
A
#
# COMPACT_ATOMS: atom_id res chain seq x y z
N MET A 1 3.93 -31.79 45.98
CA MET A 1 2.52 -32.05 45.66
C MET A 1 1.97 -30.74 45.09
N GLY A 2 1.78 -30.66 43.77
CA GLY A 2 1.18 -29.50 43.08
C GLY A 2 2.08 -28.80 42.07
N ASP A 3 2.23 -29.39 40.88
CA ASP A 3 2.66 -28.73 39.65
C ASP A 3 1.59 -27.73 39.15
N ARG A 4 1.99 -26.63 38.50
CA ARG A 4 1.68 -26.29 37.09
C ARG A 4 1.83 -24.80 36.72
N LEU A 5 2.66 -24.60 35.68
CA LEU A 5 2.47 -23.78 34.47
C LEU A 5 2.39 -22.25 34.62
N GLY A 6 3.56 -21.60 34.48
CA GLY A 6 3.67 -20.24 33.97
C GLY A 6 3.55 -20.24 32.44
N SER A 7 2.48 -19.63 31.91
CA SER A 7 2.30 -19.35 30.49
C SER A 7 2.95 -18.01 30.14
N THR A 8 4.01 -18.04 29.34
CA THR A 8 4.59 -16.88 28.68
C THR A 8 3.75 -16.53 27.45
N SER A 9 2.98 -15.45 27.50
CA SER A 9 2.33 -14.88 26.31
C SER A 9 3.34 -14.05 25.52
N ASN A 10 3.95 -14.67 24.51
CA ASN A 10 4.64 -13.95 23.43
C ASN A 10 3.59 -13.22 22.58
N SER A 11 3.53 -11.90 22.70
CA SER A 11 2.79 -11.05 21.77
C SER A 11 3.55 -10.97 20.44
N LEU A 12 3.19 -11.85 19.50
CA LEU A 12 3.60 -11.72 18.11
C LEU A 12 2.87 -10.51 17.51
N LEU A 13 3.64 -9.44 17.28
CA LEU A 13 3.24 -8.32 16.42
C LEU A 13 3.09 -8.86 14.99
N LEU A 14 1.86 -9.15 14.60
CA LEU A 14 1.50 -9.47 13.22
C LEU A 14 1.62 -8.20 12.36
N ASN A 15 2.25 -8.33 11.20
CA ASN A 15 2.40 -7.25 10.23
C ASN A 15 1.02 -6.85 9.67
N PRO A 16 0.79 -5.56 9.33
CA PRO A 16 -0.50 -5.08 8.81
C PRO A 16 -0.94 -5.73 7.49
N VAL A 17 -0.04 -6.42 6.80
CA VAL A 17 -0.30 -7.11 5.52
C VAL A 17 -0.99 -8.47 5.73
N ASP A 18 -0.74 -9.14 6.85
CA ASP A 18 -1.28 -10.49 7.12
C ASP A 18 -2.77 -10.47 7.46
N THR A 19 -3.30 -9.32 7.89
CA THR A 19 -4.71 -9.19 8.25
C THR A 19 -5.63 -9.13 7.03
N CYS A 20 -5.14 -8.71 5.86
CA CYS A 20 -5.96 -8.70 4.64
C CYS A 20 -6.12 -10.10 4.01
N ASN A 21 -5.08 -10.93 4.05
CA ASN A 21 -5.09 -12.24 3.39
C ASN A 21 -5.91 -13.30 4.16
N ALA A 22 -5.96 -13.23 5.48
CA ALA A 22 -6.73 -14.18 6.30
C ALA A 22 -8.25 -14.10 6.10
N TYR A 23 -8.76 -12.99 5.54
CA TYR A 23 -10.20 -12.79 5.33
C TYR A 23 -10.76 -13.50 4.08
N TYR A 24 -9.92 -13.94 3.14
CA TYR A 24 -10.37 -14.53 1.88
C TYR A 24 -10.39 -16.08 1.87
N SER A 25 -9.67 -16.73 2.78
CA SER A 25 -9.58 -18.20 2.81
C SER A 25 -10.78 -18.89 3.46
N LEU A 26 -11.69 -18.16 4.12
CA LEU A 26 -12.83 -18.72 4.86
C LEU A 26 -14.14 -18.78 4.05
N SER A 27 -14.10 -18.56 2.73
CA SER A 27 -15.30 -18.51 1.87
C SER A 27 -15.40 -19.64 0.84
N GLN A 28 -14.73 -20.78 1.05
CA GLN A 28 -14.73 -21.89 0.07
C GLN A 28 -15.39 -23.20 0.52
N ASP A 29 -15.86 -23.32 1.76
CA ASP A 29 -16.61 -24.50 2.18
C ASP A 29 -18.11 -24.19 2.22
N ASP A 30 -18.80 -24.47 1.11
CA ASP A 30 -20.18 -24.99 1.07
C ASP A 30 -20.66 -25.05 -0.38
N ASN A 31 -20.27 -26.10 -1.10
CA ASN A 31 -20.93 -26.50 -2.34
C ASN A 31 -21.59 -27.87 -2.13
N ILE A 32 -22.92 -27.85 -1.98
CA ILE A 32 -23.77 -29.03 -1.90
C ILE A 32 -23.76 -29.75 -3.25
N SER A 33 -23.40 -31.03 -3.17
CA SER A 33 -23.31 -32.02 -4.23
C SER A 33 -24.64 -32.30 -4.95
N LEU A 34 -24.61 -32.27 -6.29
CA LEU A 34 -25.51 -33.04 -7.17
C LEU A 34 -24.66 -33.63 -8.32
N ALA A 35 -24.34 -34.93 -8.21
CA ALA A 35 -23.84 -35.77 -9.30
C ALA A 35 -25.01 -36.18 -10.23
N PRO A 36 -24.83 -36.61 -11.52
CA PRO A 36 -24.05 -37.81 -11.93
C PRO A 36 -23.51 -37.74 -13.41
N PRO A 37 -23.16 -38.85 -14.11
CA PRO A 37 -22.37 -40.05 -13.77
C PRO A 37 -21.10 -40.26 -14.65
N SER A 38 -20.25 -41.16 -14.16
CA SER A 38 -19.12 -41.93 -14.75
C SER A 38 -18.91 -42.02 -16.27
N ASN A 39 -17.64 -41.93 -16.71
CA ASN A 39 -16.94 -43.01 -17.46
C ASN A 39 -15.42 -42.77 -17.72
N VAL A 40 -14.61 -43.75 -17.31
CA VAL A 40 -13.52 -44.44 -18.05
C VAL A 40 -12.14 -43.75 -18.33
N SER A 41 -11.12 -44.33 -17.67
CA SER A 41 -9.73 -44.68 -18.08
C SER A 41 -8.59 -43.66 -18.29
N THR A 42 -7.61 -43.79 -17.38
CA THR A 42 -6.16 -44.10 -17.59
C THR A 42 -5.34 -43.28 -18.61
N THR A 43 -4.28 -42.59 -18.15
CA THR A 43 -2.85 -42.86 -18.49
C THR A 43 -1.87 -41.87 -17.84
N VAL A 44 -0.62 -42.34 -17.76
CA VAL A 44 0.56 -41.92 -17.01
C VAL A 44 1.40 -40.84 -17.74
N ALA A 45 2.06 -39.93 -17.02
CA ALA A 45 3.38 -39.33 -17.36
C ALA A 45 3.88 -38.46 -16.18
N THR A 46 4.78 -38.97 -15.32
CA THR A 46 6.24 -38.72 -15.27
C THR A 46 6.69 -37.30 -14.91
N ASN A 47 7.32 -37.22 -13.75
CA ASN A 47 8.01 -36.09 -13.13
C ASN A 47 9.08 -35.46 -14.03
N SER A 48 9.19 -34.12 -13.99
CA SER A 48 10.48 -33.45 -14.14
C SER A 48 10.56 -32.23 -13.23
N THR A 49 11.60 -32.26 -12.40
CA THR A 49 11.94 -31.35 -11.32
C THR A 49 12.66 -30.13 -11.88
N THR A 50 12.16 -28.92 -11.62
CA THR A 50 13.00 -27.71 -11.65
C THR A 50 12.59 -26.77 -10.51
N ASN A 51 13.56 -26.42 -9.67
CA ASN A 51 13.42 -25.48 -8.57
C ASN A 51 13.29 -24.05 -9.12
N PRO A 52 12.35 -23.21 -8.63
CA PRO A 52 12.41 -21.78 -8.87
C PRO A 52 13.22 -21.09 -7.76
N THR A 53 14.29 -20.43 -8.19
CA THR A 53 15.09 -19.47 -7.44
C THR A 53 14.20 -18.37 -6.87
N THR A 54 14.30 -18.15 -5.57
CA THR A 54 13.64 -17.08 -4.81
C THR A 54 14.03 -15.69 -5.32
N SER A 55 13.14 -15.06 -6.09
CA SER A 55 13.06 -13.61 -6.22
C SER A 55 11.70 -13.19 -5.68
N SER A 56 11.70 -12.75 -4.42
CA SER A 56 10.47 -12.44 -3.67
C SER A 56 10.02 -11.03 -4.02
N THR A 57 9.44 -10.87 -5.22
CA THR A 57 8.64 -9.69 -5.56
C THR A 57 7.25 -9.91 -4.95
N LEU A 58 6.91 -9.15 -3.91
CA LEU A 58 5.59 -9.14 -3.29
C LEU A 58 4.58 -8.52 -4.28
N CYS A 59 4.11 -9.31 -5.24
CA CYS A 59 2.94 -8.95 -6.03
C CYS A 59 1.72 -9.00 -5.09
N MET A 60 0.99 -7.90 -4.97
CA MET A 60 -0.30 -7.93 -4.29
C MET A 60 -1.28 -8.73 -5.15
N PHE A 61 -1.96 -9.70 -4.52
CA PHE A 61 -2.97 -10.56 -5.13
C PHE A 61 -4.34 -10.24 -4.53
N ILE A 62 -5.38 -10.17 -5.36
CA ILE A 62 -6.77 -10.32 -4.92
C ILE A 62 -7.28 -11.62 -5.57
N ASP A 63 -7.81 -12.55 -4.77
CA ASP A 63 -8.28 -13.87 -5.21
C ASP A 63 -7.24 -14.72 -5.97
N GLY A 64 -5.96 -14.64 -5.58
CA GLY A 64 -4.89 -15.39 -6.24
C GLY A 64 -4.59 -14.95 -7.68
N ARG A 65 -5.16 -13.82 -8.13
CA ARG A 65 -4.83 -13.21 -9.41
C ARG A 65 -3.92 -11.99 -9.20
N PRO A 66 -2.85 -11.84 -10.00
CA PRO A 66 -2.07 -10.62 -9.98
C PRO A 66 -3.01 -9.46 -10.28
N ILE A 67 -2.89 -8.35 -9.52
CA ILE A 67 -3.72 -7.17 -9.76
C ILE A 67 -3.44 -6.64 -11.16
N GLN A 68 -4.26 -7.03 -12.14
CA GLN A 68 -4.21 -6.54 -13.51
C GLN A 68 -4.88 -5.16 -13.63
N GLN A 69 -5.76 -4.82 -12.69
CA GLN A 69 -6.54 -3.60 -12.75
C GLN A 69 -5.78 -2.44 -12.11
N ARG A 70 -5.40 -1.48 -12.95
CA ARG A 70 -4.82 -0.21 -12.54
C ARG A 70 -5.93 0.84 -12.37
N TYR A 71 -5.85 1.61 -11.30
CA TYR A 71 -6.79 2.68 -10.96
C TYR A 71 -6.17 4.04 -11.24
N LYS A 72 -6.94 5.02 -11.68
CA LYS A 72 -6.45 6.42 -11.71
C LYS A 72 -6.45 6.99 -10.30
N LEU A 73 -5.46 7.81 -9.96
CA LEU A 73 -5.45 8.54 -8.70
C LEU A 73 -6.61 9.53 -8.68
N LEU A 74 -7.47 9.47 -7.66
CA LEU A 74 -8.53 10.44 -7.47
C LEU A 74 -8.05 11.60 -6.60
N THR A 75 -8.46 12.81 -6.97
CA THR A 75 -8.29 14.04 -6.18
C THR A 75 -9.58 14.45 -5.50
N ASP A 76 -10.72 14.20 -6.13
CA ASP A 76 -12.02 14.62 -5.62
C ASP A 76 -13.17 13.80 -6.25
N GLY A 77 -14.37 13.93 -5.68
CA GLY A 77 -15.60 13.44 -6.27
C GLY A 77 -16.75 13.26 -5.29
N LEU A 78 -17.92 12.89 -5.83
CA LEU A 78 -19.15 12.70 -5.08
C LEU A 78 -19.24 11.32 -4.43
N MET A 79 -19.66 11.27 -3.17
CA MET A 79 -19.95 10.04 -2.44
C MET A 79 -20.94 10.27 -1.30
N GLN A 80 -21.58 9.19 -0.83
CA GLN A 80 -22.41 9.26 0.36
C GLN A 80 -21.57 8.96 1.59
N VAL A 81 -21.73 9.75 2.64
CA VAL A 81 -20.99 9.61 3.89
C VAL A 81 -21.95 9.31 5.03
N CYS A 82 -21.55 8.38 5.89
CA CYS A 82 -22.19 8.13 7.17
C CYS A 82 -21.14 8.19 8.28
N ARG A 83 -21.39 8.99 9.31
CA ARG A 83 -20.53 9.11 10.50
C ARG A 83 -21.15 8.40 11.69
N VAL A 84 -20.34 7.58 12.34
CA VAL A 84 -20.73 6.77 13.50
C VAL A 84 -19.77 7.07 14.65
N PRO A 85 -20.18 7.86 15.66
CA PRO A 85 -19.38 8.08 16.86
C PRO A 85 -19.03 6.77 17.56
N HIS A 86 -17.86 6.71 18.19
CA HIS A 86 -17.52 5.59 19.06
C HIS A 86 -18.52 5.51 20.21
N ALA A 87 -19.23 4.39 20.33
CA ALA A 87 -20.26 4.25 21.35
C ALA A 87 -19.63 4.14 22.74
N ARG A 88 -19.90 5.12 23.60
CA ARG A 88 -19.40 5.18 24.98
C ARG A 88 -20.33 4.50 25.97
N ASN A 89 -21.60 4.29 25.61
CA ASN A 89 -22.62 3.63 26.43
C ASN A 89 -23.65 2.84 25.59
N ILE A 90 -24.51 2.05 26.25
CA ILE A 90 -25.51 1.17 25.60
C ILE A 90 -26.56 1.98 24.82
N ILE A 91 -26.92 3.17 25.30
CA ILE A 91 -27.92 4.05 24.65
C ILE A 91 -27.37 4.57 23.32
N GLU A 92 -26.09 4.95 23.27
CA GLU A 92 -25.39 5.31 22.04
C GLU A 92 -25.26 4.13 21.08
N LYS A 93 -25.04 2.91 21.57
CA LYS A 93 -25.07 1.70 20.72
C LYS A 93 -26.44 1.51 20.05
N ILE A 94 -27.54 1.85 20.72
CA ILE A 94 -28.90 1.78 20.16
C ILE A 94 -29.13 2.94 19.18
N ARG A 95 -28.71 4.17 19.51
CA ARG A 95 -28.86 5.36 18.64
C ARG A 95 -28.04 5.26 17.36
N PHE A 96 -26.85 4.65 17.41
CA PHE A 96 -25.97 4.44 16.24
C PHE A 96 -26.09 3.03 15.65
N SER A 97 -27.11 2.29 16.08
CA SER A 97 -27.52 1.06 15.47
C SER A 97 -27.74 1.28 13.98
N ARG A 98 -27.45 0.23 13.18
CA ARG A 98 -27.55 0.25 11.71
C ARG A 98 -28.89 0.78 11.17
N PHE A 99 -29.95 0.70 11.96
CA PHE A 99 -31.31 1.12 11.60
C PHE A 99 -31.55 2.64 11.69
N LEU A 100 -30.67 3.40 12.35
CA LEU A 100 -30.81 4.86 12.52
C LEU A 100 -29.70 5.66 11.83
N ARG A 101 -28.83 4.98 11.09
CA ARG A 101 -27.75 5.63 10.33
C ARG A 101 -28.33 6.42 9.18
N ARG A 102 -28.02 7.72 9.14
CA ARG A 102 -28.31 8.57 7.98
C ARG A 102 -27.07 8.64 7.10
N TRP A 103 -27.31 8.80 5.80
CA TRP A 103 -26.30 9.00 4.78
C TRP A 103 -26.52 10.39 4.19
N GLU A 104 -25.42 11.11 3.99
CA GLU A 104 -25.42 12.47 3.46
C GLU A 104 -24.54 12.50 2.20
N ASP A 105 -24.95 13.25 1.18
CA ASP A 105 -24.18 13.37 -0.05
C ASP A 105 -23.10 14.44 0.12
N HIS A 106 -21.85 14.05 -0.14
CA HIS A 106 -20.70 14.92 -0.01
C HIS A 106 -19.85 14.90 -1.28
N HIS A 107 -19.40 16.09 -1.71
CA HIS A 107 -18.26 16.19 -2.62
C HIS A 107 -17.00 16.21 -1.76
N LEU A 108 -16.22 15.13 -1.80
CA LEU A 108 -14.97 15.04 -1.05
C LEU A 108 -13.78 15.44 -1.92
N THR A 109 -12.77 16.02 -1.29
CA THR A 109 -11.48 16.34 -1.88
C THR A 109 -10.37 15.75 -1.02
N LEU A 110 -9.42 15.07 -1.66
CA LEU A 110 -8.20 14.51 -1.08
C LEU A 110 -7.10 15.55 -1.13
N GLU A 111 -7.07 16.40 -0.11
CA GLU A 111 -6.09 17.46 0.05
C GLU A 111 -4.71 16.91 0.44
N HIS A 112 -3.75 17.80 0.67
CA HIS A 112 -2.39 17.40 1.06
C HIS A 112 -2.33 16.73 2.45
N ASN A 113 -3.09 17.24 3.42
CA ASN A 113 -3.03 16.78 4.82
C ASN A 113 -4.28 16.03 5.29
N ASP A 114 -5.39 16.15 4.55
CA ASP A 114 -6.70 15.72 5.04
C ASP A 114 -7.68 15.37 3.90
N ILE A 115 -8.81 14.80 4.31
CA ILE A 115 -9.98 14.56 3.46
C ILE A 115 -11.03 15.58 3.87
N SER A 116 -11.29 16.54 2.99
CA SER A 116 -12.26 17.62 3.22
C SER A 116 -13.53 17.39 2.40
N SER A 117 -14.60 18.09 2.75
CA SER A 117 -15.81 18.15 1.93
C SER A 117 -16.09 19.58 1.50
N ASN A 118 -16.46 19.76 0.23
CA ASN A 118 -16.94 21.04 -0.30
C ASN A 118 -18.42 21.29 0.03
N THR A 119 -19.11 20.30 0.59
CA THR A 119 -20.47 20.48 1.10
C THR A 119 -20.39 21.22 2.44
N HIS A 120 -20.96 22.42 2.50
CA HIS A 120 -20.80 23.37 3.62
C HIS A 120 -21.37 22.93 4.98
N GLU A 121 -22.09 21.81 5.05
CA GLU A 121 -22.69 21.27 6.28
C GLU A 121 -22.73 19.73 6.23
N GLY A 122 -22.92 19.09 7.38
CA GLY A 122 -23.16 17.64 7.50
C GLY A 122 -22.08 16.88 8.24
N TYR A 123 -21.97 15.57 7.97
CA TYR A 123 -21.06 14.67 8.66
C TYR A 123 -19.58 14.93 8.43
N MET A 124 -19.25 15.74 7.41
CA MET A 124 -17.90 16.19 7.07
C MET A 124 -17.72 17.70 7.30
N ASP A 125 -18.38 18.25 8.33
CA ASP A 125 -18.20 19.64 8.79
C ASP A 125 -16.75 19.96 9.20
N ARG A 126 -15.99 18.92 9.58
CA ARG A 126 -14.56 18.99 9.85
C ARG A 126 -13.81 18.01 8.94
N PRO A 127 -12.66 18.41 8.39
CA PRO A 127 -11.85 17.52 7.55
C PRO A 127 -11.26 16.37 8.38
N ILE A 128 -11.13 15.20 7.76
CA ILE A 128 -10.49 14.03 8.36
C ILE A 128 -8.98 14.12 8.10
N LEU A 129 -8.20 14.48 9.11
CA LEU A 129 -6.74 14.51 8.99
C LEU A 129 -6.20 13.09 8.70
N TYR A 130 -5.31 12.94 7.73
CA TYR A 130 -4.70 11.62 7.45
C TYR A 130 -3.97 11.02 8.66
N THR A 131 -3.42 11.87 9.54
CA THR A 131 -2.79 11.45 10.80
C THR A 131 -3.76 10.93 11.86
N SER A 132 -5.04 11.28 11.77
CA SER A 132 -6.07 10.81 12.70
C SER A 132 -6.65 9.44 12.30
N ILE A 133 -6.37 8.99 11.07
CA ILE A 133 -6.84 7.71 10.56
C ILE A 133 -6.02 6.58 11.20
N GLU A 134 -6.70 5.77 12.01
CA GLU A 134 -6.14 4.57 12.65
C GLU A 134 -6.16 3.40 11.67
N ASP A 135 -7.31 3.17 11.04
CA ASP A 135 -7.54 2.06 10.13
C ASP A 135 -8.39 2.48 8.92
N ILE A 136 -8.14 1.87 7.78
CA ILE A 136 -8.93 2.02 6.56
C ILE A 136 -9.06 0.68 5.87
N CYS A 137 -10.28 0.27 5.57
CA CYS A 137 -10.52 -0.99 4.87
C CYS A 137 -11.70 -0.90 3.91
N PRO A 138 -11.66 -1.62 2.77
CA PRO A 138 -12.86 -1.88 1.98
C PRO A 138 -13.85 -2.65 2.86
N TRP A 139 -15.06 -2.13 3.00
CA TRP A 139 -16.09 -2.80 3.79
C TRP A 139 -16.70 -3.95 2.96
N ALA A 140 -16.33 -5.18 3.30
CA ALA A 140 -16.70 -6.38 2.54
C ALA A 140 -18.14 -6.85 2.79
N LYS A 141 -18.73 -7.50 1.76
CA LYS A 141 -20.12 -7.98 1.69
C LYS A 141 -20.57 -8.83 2.88
N THR A 142 -19.68 -9.60 3.50
CA THR A 142 -20.01 -10.58 4.57
C THR A 142 -20.62 -9.95 5.83
N LYS A 143 -20.43 -8.64 6.07
CA LYS A 143 -21.03 -7.96 7.24
C LYS A 143 -22.41 -7.34 6.98
N MET A 144 -22.92 -7.38 5.76
CA MET A 144 -24.25 -6.83 5.46
C MET A 144 -25.20 -7.90 4.95
N ILE A 145 -26.14 -8.25 5.83
CA ILE A 145 -27.39 -8.93 5.49
C ILE A 145 -28.32 -8.02 4.66
N ASP A 146 -28.05 -6.69 4.61
CA ASP A 146 -28.85 -5.71 3.87
C ASP A 146 -28.21 -5.33 2.52
N SER A 147 -28.96 -5.48 1.44
CA SER A 147 -28.51 -5.26 0.07
C SER A 147 -28.30 -3.79 -0.32
N LYS A 148 -28.66 -2.83 0.55
CA LYS A 148 -28.73 -1.39 0.23
C LYS A 148 -27.40 -0.64 0.31
N TYR A 149 -26.44 -1.06 1.12
CA TYR A 149 -25.18 -0.34 1.31
C TYR A 149 -24.01 -1.17 0.80
N ARG A 150 -23.85 -1.16 -0.52
CA ARG A 150 -22.77 -1.85 -1.25
C ARG A 150 -21.65 -0.86 -1.55
N PHE A 151 -20.44 -1.39 -1.70
CA PHE A 151 -19.27 -0.64 -2.16
C PHE A 151 -18.82 0.48 -1.20
N CYS A 152 -18.72 0.16 0.10
CA CYS A 152 -18.31 1.13 1.11
C CYS A 152 -16.82 0.99 1.48
N ILE A 153 -16.22 2.10 1.89
CA ILE A 153 -14.92 2.15 2.58
C ILE A 153 -15.20 2.53 4.03
N ARG A 154 -14.60 1.79 4.97
CA ARG A 154 -14.60 2.18 6.38
C ARG A 154 -13.30 2.90 6.69
N ILE A 155 -13.42 4.06 7.32
CA ILE A 155 -12.30 4.81 7.89
C ILE A 155 -12.52 4.94 9.39
N VAL A 156 -11.59 4.45 10.19
CA VAL A 156 -11.61 4.55 11.64
C VAL A 156 -10.68 5.68 12.06
N THR A 157 -11.20 6.60 12.85
CA THR A 157 -10.44 7.67 13.49
C THR A 157 -10.53 7.51 15.01
N ASN A 158 -9.71 8.26 15.74
CA ASN A 158 -9.77 8.33 17.20
C ASN A 158 -11.14 8.81 17.75
N GLU A 159 -11.89 9.61 16.98
CA GLU A 159 -13.17 10.17 17.42
C GLU A 159 -14.38 9.34 16.98
N CYS A 160 -14.35 8.81 15.76
CA CYS A 160 -15.49 8.13 15.15
C CYS A 160 -15.11 7.25 13.96
N ILE A 161 -16.10 6.57 13.41
CA ILE A 161 -15.98 5.75 12.21
C ILE A 161 -16.77 6.40 11.07
N TYR A 162 -16.12 6.60 9.94
CA TYR A 162 -16.75 7.05 8.71
C TYR A 162 -16.97 5.88 7.76
N PHE A 163 -18.11 5.88 7.09
CA PHE A 163 -18.41 5.02 5.97
C PHE A 163 -18.60 5.87 4.73
N PHE A 164 -17.80 5.62 3.70
CA PHE A 164 -17.92 6.26 2.40
C PHE A 164 -18.51 5.27 1.42
N GLN A 165 -19.64 5.59 0.80
CA GLN A 165 -20.34 4.75 -0.17
C GLN A 165 -20.29 5.39 -1.55
N VAL A 166 -19.98 4.57 -2.55
CA VAL A 166 -19.90 4.98 -3.96
C VAL A 166 -20.71 4.04 -4.85
N GLY A 167 -20.92 4.44 -6.11
CA GLY A 167 -21.84 3.76 -7.02
C GLY A 167 -21.37 2.37 -7.51
N THR A 168 -20.06 2.09 -7.48
CA THR A 168 -19.50 0.85 -8.04
C THR A 168 -18.35 0.29 -7.21
N LEU A 169 -18.09 -1.01 -7.36
CA LEU A 169 -16.93 -1.67 -6.76
C LEU A 169 -15.61 -1.06 -7.23
N TYR A 170 -15.53 -0.74 -8.53
CA TYR A 170 -14.36 -0.10 -9.13
C TYR A 170 -14.06 1.24 -8.47
N LEU A 171 -15.08 2.10 -8.32
CA LEU A 171 -14.92 3.39 -7.64
C LEU A 171 -14.52 3.22 -6.17
N ARG A 172 -15.06 2.21 -5.47
CA ARG A 172 -14.69 1.96 -4.07
C ARG A 172 -13.21 1.66 -3.96
N ASP A 173 -12.71 0.76 -4.80
CA ASP A 173 -11.30 0.36 -4.77
C ASP A 173 -10.40 1.50 -5.22
N GLN A 174 -10.81 2.23 -6.26
CA GLN A 174 -10.13 3.44 -6.71
C GLN A 174 -9.99 4.49 -5.59
N TRP A 175 -11.07 4.79 -4.87
CA TRP A 175 -11.05 5.69 -3.72
C TRP A 175 -10.20 5.15 -2.57
N PHE A 176 -10.33 3.85 -2.25
CA PHE A 176 -9.55 3.21 -1.20
C PHE A 176 -8.05 3.35 -1.45
N TYR A 177 -7.59 3.01 -2.65
CA TYR A 177 -6.18 3.12 -2.99
C TYR A 177 -5.73 4.58 -3.05
N SER A 178 -6.56 5.51 -3.56
CA SER A 178 -6.21 6.94 -3.59
C SER A 178 -6.02 7.53 -2.19
N ILE A 179 -6.89 7.17 -1.24
CA ILE A 179 -6.76 7.58 0.17
C ILE A 179 -5.52 6.94 0.80
N GLN A 180 -5.26 5.65 0.54
CA GLN A 180 -4.06 4.97 1.02
C GLN A 180 -2.79 5.61 0.49
N TRP A 181 -2.77 6.02 -0.79
CA TRP A 181 -1.65 6.75 -1.37
C TRP A 181 -1.40 8.06 -0.64
N LYS A 182 -2.41 8.94 -0.53
CA LYS A 182 -2.27 10.25 0.12
C LYS A 182 -1.81 10.14 1.57
N ARG A 183 -2.38 9.20 2.34
CA ARG A 183 -1.98 8.93 3.73
C ARG A 183 -0.52 8.47 3.84
N ASN A 184 -0.10 7.51 3.02
CA ASN A 184 1.28 7.01 3.07
C ASN A 184 2.28 8.02 2.51
N LYS A 185 1.94 8.76 1.44
CA LYS A 185 2.73 9.87 0.90
C LYS A 185 3.08 10.87 2.01
N LEU A 186 2.07 11.35 2.75
CA LEU A 186 2.28 12.27 3.87
C LEU A 186 3.16 11.67 4.98
N LYS A 187 2.96 10.39 5.30
CA LYS A 187 3.77 9.68 6.29
C LYS A 187 5.24 9.58 5.85
N PHE A 188 5.50 9.21 4.60
CA PHE A 188 6.85 9.11 4.06
C PHE A 188 7.54 10.47 4.04
N GLU A 189 6.87 11.51 3.56
CA GLU A 189 7.42 12.87 3.52
C GLU A 189 7.87 13.33 4.92
N ARG A 190 7.03 13.15 5.94
CA ARG A 190 7.37 13.52 7.32
C ARG A 190 8.48 12.66 7.89
N THR A 191 8.41 11.34 7.69
CA THR A 191 9.36 10.41 8.32
C THR A 191 10.74 10.55 7.71
N LEU A 192 10.84 10.67 6.39
CA LEU A 192 12.12 10.79 5.69
C LEU A 192 12.79 12.15 5.93
N ARG A 193 12.02 13.24 5.98
CA ARG A 193 12.56 14.58 6.30
C ARG A 193 13.05 14.71 7.74
N LEU A 194 12.51 13.90 8.66
CA LEU A 194 12.93 13.89 10.07
C LEU A 194 13.94 12.77 10.41
N ALA A 195 14.21 11.86 9.47
CA ALA A 195 15.10 10.73 9.69
C ALA A 195 16.55 11.20 9.85
N ASN A 196 17.12 11.00 11.04
CA ASN A 196 18.50 11.33 11.37
C ASN A 196 19.42 10.10 11.45
N ARG A 197 18.83 8.88 11.43
CA ARG A 197 19.57 7.62 11.49
C ARG A 197 19.60 6.97 10.11
N PRO A 198 20.78 6.63 9.55
CA PRO A 198 20.87 6.10 8.19
C PRO A 198 20.10 4.79 7.97
N GLU A 199 20.06 3.92 8.98
CA GLU A 199 19.28 2.66 9.00
C GLU A 199 17.78 2.92 8.80
N ILE A 200 17.23 3.93 9.49
CA ILE A 200 15.81 4.29 9.43
C ILE A 200 15.51 4.93 8.08
N LEU A 201 16.39 5.85 7.64
CA LEU A 201 16.28 6.51 6.35
C LEU A 201 16.18 5.48 5.22
N LEU A 202 17.11 4.53 5.19
CA LEU A 202 17.14 3.50 4.17
C LEU A 202 15.91 2.61 4.21
N LYS A 203 15.50 2.16 5.41
CA LYS A 203 14.31 1.33 5.58
C LYS A 203 13.04 2.01 5.06
N GLU A 204 12.84 3.27 5.41
CA GLU A 204 11.65 4.03 4.98
C GLU A 204 11.72 4.42 3.49
N MET A 205 12.91 4.68 2.93
CA MET A 205 13.08 4.89 1.49
C MET A 205 12.70 3.63 0.72
N THR A 206 13.26 2.48 1.08
CA THR A 206 12.93 1.20 0.42
C THR A 206 11.43 0.93 0.53
N HIS A 207 10.84 1.10 1.71
CA HIS A 207 9.41 0.92 1.90
C HIS A 207 8.56 1.88 1.05
N MET A 208 8.96 3.15 0.91
CA MET A 208 8.29 4.12 0.04
C MET A 208 8.33 3.68 -1.43
N ILE A 209 9.49 3.22 -1.90
CA ILE A 209 9.66 2.75 -3.27
C ILE A 209 8.84 1.49 -3.50
N ASP A 210 8.93 0.49 -2.61
CA ASP A 210 8.14 -0.74 -2.69
C ASP A 210 6.64 -0.44 -2.72
N PHE A 211 6.18 0.50 -1.89
CA PHE A 211 4.78 0.93 -1.89
C PHE A 211 4.37 1.58 -3.21
N ALA A 212 5.19 2.48 -3.77
CA ALA A 212 4.94 3.11 -5.07
C ALA A 212 4.90 2.08 -6.21
N MET A 213 5.73 1.03 -6.16
CA MET A 213 5.77 -0.01 -7.18
C MET A 213 4.63 -1.02 -7.08
N THR A 214 4.06 -1.21 -5.88
CA THR A 214 3.03 -2.24 -5.61
C THR A 214 1.61 -1.70 -5.55
N ILE A 215 1.44 -0.39 -5.29
CA ILE A 215 0.11 0.21 -5.25
C ILE A 215 -0.56 0.13 -6.64
N PRO A 216 -1.84 -0.29 -6.73
CA PRO A 216 -2.50 -0.48 -8.02
C PRO A 216 -3.02 0.84 -8.61
N ILE A 217 -2.25 1.92 -8.49
CA ILE A 217 -2.55 3.22 -9.08
C ILE A 217 -1.64 3.45 -10.29
N GLU A 218 -2.21 4.01 -11.35
CA GLU A 218 -1.50 4.46 -12.54
C GLU A 218 -1.62 5.98 -12.60
N ASP A 219 -0.63 6.63 -12.01
CA ASP A 219 -0.44 8.07 -12.07
C ASP A 219 1.06 8.37 -12.09
N VAL A 220 1.45 9.44 -12.79
CA VAL A 220 2.83 9.89 -12.88
C VAL A 220 3.36 10.30 -11.50
N GLU A 221 2.49 10.87 -10.66
CA GLU A 221 2.79 11.32 -9.30
C GLU A 221 3.31 10.15 -8.43
N ILE A 222 2.83 8.92 -8.66
CA ILE A 222 3.23 7.73 -7.88
C ILE A 222 4.73 7.47 -7.99
N HIS A 223 5.29 7.62 -9.19
CA HIS A 223 6.69 7.31 -9.47
C HIS A 223 7.59 8.54 -9.33
N GLN A 224 7.05 9.74 -9.56
CA GLN A 224 7.78 10.99 -9.39
C GLN A 224 8.04 11.31 -7.92
N PHE A 225 7.05 11.13 -7.04
CA PHE A 225 7.18 11.49 -5.62
C PHE A 225 8.41 10.86 -4.91
N PRO A 226 8.68 9.55 -5.04
CA PRO A 226 9.88 8.95 -4.46
C PRO A 226 11.17 9.59 -4.98
N LEU A 227 11.25 9.89 -6.28
CA LEU A 227 12.42 10.50 -6.90
C LEU A 227 12.66 11.92 -6.39
N GLU A 228 11.60 12.71 -6.25
CA GLU A 228 11.66 14.08 -5.71
C GLU A 228 12.18 14.07 -4.26
N ILE A 229 11.56 13.29 -3.38
CA ILE A 229 11.95 13.21 -1.97
C ILE A 229 13.39 12.71 -1.82
N ILE A 230 13.79 11.68 -2.58
CA ILE A 230 15.15 11.16 -2.52
C ILE A 230 16.15 12.19 -3.04
N SER A 231 15.82 12.93 -4.09
CA SER A 231 16.67 14.02 -4.61
C SER A 231 16.89 15.10 -3.56
N GLU A 232 15.83 15.54 -2.88
CA GLU A 232 15.91 16.50 -1.77
C GLU A 232 16.83 15.99 -0.65
N ILE A 233 16.68 14.72 -0.25
CA ILE A 233 17.49 14.12 0.81
C ILE A 233 18.95 13.99 0.39
N LEU A 234 19.23 13.55 -0.84
CA LEU A 234 20.59 13.43 -1.36
C LEU A 234 21.27 14.78 -1.46
N GLN A 235 20.55 15.83 -1.83
CA GLN A 235 21.05 17.20 -1.86
C GLN A 235 21.44 17.68 -0.45
N GLN A 236 20.63 17.34 0.57
CA GLN A 236 20.89 17.73 1.96
C GLN A 236 22.00 16.90 2.63
N GLN A 237 22.09 15.61 2.29
CA GLN A 237 22.96 14.63 2.98
C GLN A 237 24.25 14.29 2.22
N GLN A 238 24.55 15.06 1.16
CA GLN A 238 25.55 14.78 0.12
C GLN A 238 26.97 14.40 0.62
N PHE A 239 27.31 14.64 1.88
CA PHE A 239 28.62 14.39 2.48
C PHE A 239 28.65 13.47 3.72
N ASN A 240 27.49 13.01 4.23
CA ASN A 240 27.42 12.38 5.55
C ASN A 240 26.86 10.95 5.57
N LEU A 241 26.47 10.37 4.42
CA LEU A 241 25.96 9.00 4.39
C LEU A 241 27.13 7.98 4.43
N PRO A 242 27.04 6.93 5.26
CA PRO A 242 28.00 5.83 5.22
C PRO A 242 27.98 5.09 3.88
N ARG A 243 29.13 4.55 3.46
CA ARG A 243 29.28 3.85 2.17
C ARG A 243 28.27 2.71 1.96
N PHE A 244 27.97 1.93 2.99
CA PHE A 244 26.99 0.84 2.88
C PHE A 244 25.58 1.36 2.55
N VAL A 245 25.22 2.55 3.03
CA VAL A 245 23.93 3.18 2.73
C VAL A 245 23.89 3.62 1.27
N HIS A 246 25.02 4.07 0.72
CA HIS A 246 25.05 4.50 -0.69
C HIS A 246 24.64 3.35 -1.62
N GLU A 247 25.24 2.19 -1.41
CA GLU A 247 24.99 1.01 -2.23
C GLU A 247 23.52 0.58 -2.15
N ASN A 248 22.96 0.53 -0.94
CA ASN A 248 21.57 0.16 -0.76
C ASN A 248 20.60 1.18 -1.38
N VAL A 249 20.89 2.48 -1.30
CA VAL A 249 20.07 3.51 -1.99
C VAL A 249 20.05 3.28 -3.50
N ILE A 250 21.20 2.95 -4.12
CA ILE A 250 21.27 2.66 -5.55
C ILE A 250 20.42 1.44 -5.91
N VAL A 251 20.54 0.36 -5.14
CA VAL A 251 19.75 -0.88 -5.35
C VAL A 251 18.25 -0.59 -5.19
N SER A 252 17.85 0.12 -4.14
CA SER A 252 16.45 0.46 -3.90
C SER A 252 15.87 1.36 -4.98
N LEU A 253 16.65 2.27 -5.58
CA LEU A 253 16.20 3.15 -6.66
C LEU A 253 16.05 2.44 -8.02
N ALA A 254 16.77 1.34 -8.24
CA ALA A 254 16.83 0.69 -9.55
C ALA A 254 15.46 0.41 -10.19
N PRO A 255 14.44 -0.12 -9.47
CA PRO A 255 13.12 -0.39 -10.04
C PRO A 255 12.39 0.87 -10.56
N LEU A 256 12.60 2.03 -9.94
CA LEU A 256 12.00 3.28 -10.38
C LEU A 256 12.67 3.80 -11.65
N LEU A 257 13.99 3.65 -11.75
CA LEU A 257 14.80 4.20 -12.84
C LEU A 257 14.73 3.38 -14.12
N GLU A 258 14.18 2.16 -14.08
CA GLU A 258 13.89 1.40 -15.31
C GLU A 258 12.91 2.12 -16.24
N LYS A 259 12.00 2.93 -15.69
CA LYS A 259 10.92 3.60 -16.42
C LYS A 259 10.90 5.11 -16.26
N ASN A 260 11.77 5.66 -15.43
CA ASN A 260 11.81 7.09 -15.13
C ASN A 260 13.24 7.62 -15.26
N TYR A 261 13.36 8.88 -15.65
CA TYR A 261 14.65 9.54 -15.73
C TYR A 261 15.12 9.94 -14.32
N PRO A 262 16.38 9.65 -13.95
CA PRO A 262 16.95 10.14 -12.71
C PRO A 262 17.07 11.67 -12.72
N SER A 263 16.90 12.29 -11.56
CA SER A 263 17.20 13.71 -11.35
C SER A 263 18.71 14.00 -11.46
N PRO A 264 19.12 15.27 -11.63
CA PRO A 264 20.53 15.66 -11.55
C PRO A 264 21.20 15.24 -10.24
N GLU A 265 20.50 15.32 -9.13
CA GLU A 265 21.01 14.96 -7.80
C GLU A 265 21.29 13.45 -7.70
N ILE A 266 20.38 12.63 -8.22
CA ILE A 266 20.56 11.17 -8.30
C ILE A 266 21.72 10.83 -9.26
N CYS A 267 21.82 11.51 -10.40
CA CYS A 267 22.92 11.34 -11.35
C CYS A 267 24.28 11.66 -10.74
N ASP A 268 24.38 12.78 -10.02
CA ASP A 268 25.63 13.19 -9.36
C ASP A 268 26.00 12.21 -8.24
N PHE A 269 25.01 11.75 -7.47
CA PHE A 269 25.18 10.74 -6.44
C PHE A 269 25.74 9.42 -7.01
N PHE A 270 25.18 8.91 -8.11
CA PHE A 270 25.67 7.72 -8.78
C PHE A 270 27.08 7.92 -9.36
N THR A 271 27.30 9.03 -10.06
CA THR A 271 28.60 9.40 -10.63
C THR A 271 29.69 9.38 -9.57
N ARG A 272 29.40 9.96 -8.41
CA ARG A 272 30.32 10.00 -7.29
C ARG A 272 30.57 8.61 -6.70
N HIS A 273 29.53 7.80 -6.52
CA HIS A 273 29.71 6.42 -6.06
C HIS A 273 30.64 5.62 -6.99
N CYS A 274 30.48 5.76 -8.31
CA CYS A 274 31.37 5.14 -9.31
C CYS A 274 32.82 5.60 -9.15
N ARG A 275 33.05 6.89 -8.89
CA ARG A 275 34.40 7.45 -8.71
C ARG A 275 35.05 7.00 -7.40
N ASP A 276 34.29 7.00 -6.31
CA ASP A 276 34.82 6.77 -4.96
C ASP A 276 34.90 5.26 -4.62
N SER A 277 34.15 4.43 -5.34
CA SER A 277 34.06 2.97 -5.17
C SER A 277 34.01 2.23 -6.53
N PRO A 278 35.01 2.38 -7.42
CA PRO A 278 34.97 1.82 -8.77
C PRO A 278 34.97 0.28 -8.82
N ARG A 279 35.30 -0.38 -7.71
CA ARG A 279 35.31 -1.84 -7.57
C ARG A 279 34.10 -2.38 -6.78
N SER A 280 33.09 -1.55 -6.49
CA SER A 280 31.88 -2.04 -5.82
C SER A 280 31.13 -2.99 -6.75
N GLN A 281 30.44 -3.98 -6.18
CA GLN A 281 29.65 -4.92 -6.96
C GLN A 281 28.58 -4.22 -7.79
N ILE A 282 27.99 -3.15 -7.25
CA ILE A 282 27.01 -2.33 -7.95
C ILE A 282 27.56 -1.74 -9.26
N VAL A 283 28.78 -1.18 -9.24
CA VAL A 283 29.39 -0.61 -10.43
C VAL A 283 29.67 -1.69 -11.48
N ILE A 284 30.17 -2.84 -11.02
CA ILE A 284 30.58 -3.95 -11.89
C ILE A 284 29.35 -4.65 -12.48
N GLU A 285 28.34 -4.96 -11.67
CA GLU A 285 27.22 -5.83 -12.05
C GLU A 285 26.02 -5.06 -12.58
N MET A 286 25.75 -3.83 -12.11
CA MET A 286 24.60 -3.03 -12.57
C MET A 286 24.98 -1.97 -13.59
N PHE A 287 25.97 -1.12 -13.30
CA PHE A 287 26.27 0.02 -14.19
C PHE A 287 27.08 -0.37 -15.43
N THR A 288 28.11 -1.22 -15.27
CA THR A 288 28.99 -1.60 -16.39
C THR A 288 28.22 -2.20 -17.59
N PRO A 289 27.28 -3.15 -17.41
CA PRO A 289 26.50 -3.68 -18.53
C PRO A 289 25.64 -2.62 -19.22
N VAL A 290 25.07 -1.68 -18.47
CA VAL A 290 24.27 -0.58 -19.01
C VAL A 290 25.13 0.35 -19.86
N VAL A 291 26.30 0.77 -19.36
CA VAL A 291 27.23 1.61 -20.09
C VAL A 291 27.74 0.91 -21.36
N GLN A 292 28.12 -0.36 -21.27
CA GLN A 292 28.55 -1.15 -22.43
C GLN A 292 27.46 -1.25 -23.50
N ARG A 293 26.19 -1.44 -23.09
CA ARG A 293 25.05 -1.45 -24.02
C ARG A 293 24.92 -0.11 -24.74
N ILE A 294 24.96 1.01 -23.99
CA ILE A 294 24.87 2.35 -24.57
C ILE A 294 26.00 2.59 -25.57
N LEU A 295 27.25 2.31 -25.18
CA LEU A 295 28.41 2.53 -26.05
C LEU A 295 28.33 1.70 -27.33
N LYS A 296 27.91 0.43 -27.26
CA LYS A 296 27.76 -0.44 -28.43
C LYS A 296 26.66 -0.01 -29.40
N HIS A 297 25.60 0.66 -28.92
CA HIS A 297 24.50 1.12 -29.77
C HIS A 297 24.74 2.52 -30.37
N ASN A 298 25.76 3.26 -29.90
CA ASN A 298 26.10 4.60 -30.38
C ASN A 298 27.40 4.66 -31.20
N THR A 299 28.06 3.52 -31.41
CA THR A 299 29.17 3.32 -32.36
C THR A 299 28.68 2.64 -33.63
#